data_AF-A0A958XUP7-F1
#
_entry.id   AF-A0A958XUP7-F1
#
_cell.length_a   1.000
_cell.length_b   1.000
_cell.length_c   1.000
_cell.angle_alpha   90.00
_cell.angle_beta   90.00
_cell.angle_gamma   90.00
#
_symmetry.space_group_name_H-M   'P 1'
#
loop_
_entity.id
_entity.type
_entity.pdbx_description
1 polymer ?
#
loop_
_entity_poly.entity_id
_entity_poly.type
_entity_poly.pdbx_seq_one_letter_code
_entity_poly.pdbx_strand_id
1 'polypeptide(L)'
;MQHLLSLLVKSIFVENVIFAFFLGMCSFLAVSKKIKTAFGLGLAVIFVMILTTPLNYLILTYMLGEGALAWIHPSLASVDLTFLSFILFISTIAGAVQLVEMVVEKFTPALYNALGIFLPLITVNCSILGTSLFM
;
A
#
# COMPACT_ATOMS: atom_id res chain seq x y z
N MET A 1 -23.86 21.34 7.37
CA MET A 1 -24.23 20.33 6.35
C MET A 1 -23.59 20.61 4.98
N GLN A 2 -23.74 21.80 4.39
CA GLN A 2 -23.10 22.13 3.09
C GLN A 2 -21.57 21.99 3.11
N HIS A 3 -20.90 22.38 4.20
CA HIS A 3 -19.44 22.26 4.34
C HIS A 3 -18.93 20.80 4.40
N LEU A 4 -19.69 19.87 4.99
CA LEU A 4 -19.30 18.45 5.07
C LEU A 4 -19.45 17.78 3.70
N LEU A 5 -20.51 18.14 2.97
CA LEU A 5 -20.74 17.67 1.61
C LEU A 5 -19.68 18.20 0.65
N SER A 6 -19.29 19.47 0.76
CA SER A 6 -18.20 20.03 -0.05
C SER A 6 -16.85 19.38 0.27
N LEU A 7 -16.57 19.09 1.54
CA LEU A 7 -15.34 18.39 1.95
C LEU A 7 -15.29 16.97 1.39
N LEU A 8 -16.40 16.24 1.43
CA LEU A 8 -16.51 14.88 0.90
C LEU A 8 -16.28 14.84 -0.61
N VAL A 9 -16.92 15.75 -1.36
CA VAL A 9 -16.72 15.84 -2.82
C VAL A 9 -15.28 16.22 -3.17
N LYS A 10 -14.69 17.17 -2.42
CA LYS A 10 -13.29 17.59 -2.63
C LYS A 10 -12.32 16.43 -2.39
N SER A 11 -12.50 15.68 -1.30
CA SER A 11 -11.61 14.58 -0.93
C SER A 11 -11.71 13.38 -1.89
N ILE A 12 -12.91 13.04 -2.37
CA ILE A 12 -13.11 11.90 -3.27
C ILE A 12 -12.63 12.17 -4.70
N PHE A 13 -12.81 13.40 -5.22
CA PHE A 13 -12.57 13.70 -6.64
C PHE A 13 -11.40 14.64 -6.91
N VAL A 14 -11.18 15.65 -6.05
CA VAL A 14 -10.19 16.72 -6.31
C VAL A 14 -8.83 16.38 -5.71
N GLU A 15 -8.80 15.85 -4.48
CA GLU A 15 -7.58 15.56 -3.73
C GLU A 15 -7.24 14.06 -3.67
N ASN A 16 -7.97 13.23 -4.44
CA ASN A 16 -7.76 11.80 -4.43
C ASN A 16 -6.47 11.43 -5.19
N VAL A 17 -5.64 10.61 -4.54
CA VAL A 17 -4.33 10.17 -5.06
C VAL A 17 -4.43 9.53 -6.45
N ILE A 18 -5.54 8.86 -6.75
CA ILE A 18 -5.77 8.19 -8.04
C ILE A 18 -6.01 9.20 -9.17
N PHE A 19 -6.72 10.30 -8.90
CA PHE A 19 -7.10 11.29 -9.92
C PHE A 19 -6.14 12.49 -9.99
N ALA A 20 -5.52 12.86 -8.87
CA ALA A 20 -4.58 13.98 -8.79
C ALA A 20 -3.16 13.59 -9.20
N PHE A 21 -2.66 12.43 -8.73
CA PHE A 21 -1.29 11.99 -8.98
C PHE A 21 -1.19 10.82 -9.98
N PHE A 22 -2.31 10.28 -10.46
CA PHE A 22 -2.37 9.14 -11.39
C PHE A 22 -1.68 7.86 -10.88
N LEU A 23 -1.66 7.64 -9.56
CA LEU A 23 -1.13 6.41 -8.95
C LEU A 23 -2.20 5.31 -8.90
N GLY A 24 -1.81 4.07 -9.23
CA GLY A 24 -2.70 2.90 -9.12
C GLY A 24 -3.59 2.62 -10.34
N MET A 25 -3.28 3.22 -11.50
CA MET A 25 -4.10 3.07 -12.72
C MET A 25 -4.18 1.65 -13.26
N CYS A 26 -3.15 0.82 -13.07
CA CYS A 26 -3.09 -0.54 -13.60
C CYS A 26 -4.24 -1.42 -13.08
N SER A 27 -4.45 -1.41 -11.77
CA SER A 27 -5.52 -2.19 -11.11
C SER A 27 -6.89 -1.55 -11.31
N PHE A 28 -6.95 -0.21 -11.38
CA PHE A 28 -8.18 0.53 -11.68
C PHE A 28 -8.74 0.18 -13.08
N LEU A 29 -7.92 0.27 -14.12
CA LEU A 29 -8.34 -0.03 -15.49
C LEU A 29 -8.69 -1.50 -15.70
N ALA A 30 -7.98 -2.41 -15.01
CA ALA A 30 -8.22 -3.85 -15.13
C ALA A 30 -9.57 -4.30 -14.54
N VAL A 31 -9.99 -3.75 -13.40
CA VAL A 31 -11.13 -4.29 -12.62
C VAL A 31 -12.42 -3.46 -12.75
N SER A 32 -12.39 -2.38 -13.53
CA SER A 32 -13.54 -1.48 -13.74
C SER A 32 -14.80 -2.10 -14.36
N LYS A 33 -14.71 -3.30 -14.96
CA LYS A 33 -15.85 -3.93 -15.66
C LYS A 33 -16.91 -4.55 -14.74
N LYS A 34 -16.56 -4.94 -13.51
CA LYS A 34 -17.46 -5.65 -12.58
C LYS A 34 -17.40 -5.01 -11.19
N ILE A 35 -18.54 -4.47 -10.74
CA ILE A 35 -18.63 -3.75 -9.45
C ILE A 35 -18.28 -4.67 -8.26
N LYS A 36 -18.74 -5.92 -8.27
CA LYS A 36 -18.48 -6.88 -7.18
C LYS A 36 -16.97 -7.17 -7.00
N THR A 37 -16.22 -7.28 -8.08
CA THR A 37 -14.76 -7.50 -8.03
C THR A 37 -14.01 -6.22 -7.70
N ALA A 38 -14.46 -5.07 -8.22
CA ALA A 38 -13.87 -3.77 -7.92
C ALA A 38 -13.97 -3.42 -6.43
N PHE A 39 -15.13 -3.71 -5.81
CA PHE A 39 -15.32 -3.49 -4.38
C PHE A 39 -14.41 -4.41 -3.54
N GLY A 40 -14.32 -5.69 -3.89
CA GLY A 40 -13.43 -6.64 -3.20
C GLY A 40 -11.95 -6.26 -3.30
N LEU A 41 -11.49 -5.86 -4.48
CA LEU A 41 -10.12 -5.39 -4.68
C LEU A 41 -9.85 -4.07 -3.94
N GLY A 42 -10.81 -3.13 -3.96
CA GLY A 42 -10.68 -1.85 -3.24
C GLY A 42 -10.51 -2.05 -1.74
N LEU A 43 -11.31 -2.92 -1.13
CA LEU A 43 -11.17 -3.28 0.29
C LEU A 43 -9.82 -3.93 0.60
N ALA A 44 -9.35 -4.84 -0.27
CA ALA A 44 -8.04 -5.46 -0.10
C ALA A 44 -6.90 -4.44 -0.15
N VAL A 45 -6.94 -3.49 -1.09
CA VAL A 45 -5.93 -2.43 -1.21
C VAL A 45 -5.94 -1.50 0.00
N ILE A 46 -7.12 -1.08 0.48
CA ILE A 46 -7.24 -0.25 1.69
C ILE A 46 -6.66 -0.98 2.91
N PHE A 47 -6.98 -2.27 3.07
CA PHE A 47 -6.47 -3.07 4.17
C PHE A 47 -4.94 -3.19 4.14
N VAL A 48 -4.36 -3.52 2.98
CA VAL A 48 -2.90 -3.59 2.82
C VAL A 48 -2.26 -2.24 3.10
N MET A 49 -2.81 -1.15 2.57
CA MET A 49 -2.29 0.20 2.78
C MET A 49 -2.28 0.58 4.27
N ILE A 50 -3.39 0.36 4.98
CA ILE A 50 -3.49 0.63 6.42
C ILE A 50 -2.47 -0.19 7.23
N LEU A 51 -2.15 -1.41 6.78
CA LEU A 51 -1.18 -2.26 7.47
C LEU A 51 0.27 -1.88 7.14
N THR A 52 0.59 -1.62 5.87
CA THR A 52 1.96 -1.38 5.41
C THR A 52 2.46 0.00 5.77
N THR A 53 1.60 1.01 5.80
CA THR A 53 1.95 2.39 6.16
C THR A 53 2.60 2.48 7.55
N PRO A 54 1.96 2.08 8.67
CA PRO A 54 2.62 2.14 9.99
C PRO A 54 3.85 1.23 10.09
N LEU A 55 3.85 0.07 9.42
CA LEU A 55 5.03 -0.82 9.40
C LEU A 55 6.23 -0.16 8.70
N ASN A 56 6.02 0.46 7.54
CA ASN A 56 7.07 1.13 6.79
C ASN A 56 7.59 2.37 7.52
N TYR A 57 6.72 3.10 8.22
CA TYR A 57 7.14 4.20 9.10
C TYR A 57 8.06 3.73 10.23
N LEU A 58 7.73 2.61 10.87
CA LEU A 58 8.59 2.01 11.91
C LEU A 58 9.92 1.57 11.31
N ILE A 59 9.94 0.95 10.13
CA ILE A 59 11.17 0.54 9.45
C ILE A 59 12.03 1.76 9.10
N LEU A 60 11.43 2.83 8.58
CA LEU A 60 12.17 4.04 8.23
C LEU A 60 12.78 4.71 9.47
N THR A 61 12.01 4.80 10.57
CA THR A 61 12.46 5.45 11.81
C THR A 61 13.48 4.62 12.60
N TYR A 62 13.31 3.29 12.65
CA TYR A 62 14.14 2.40 13.49
C TYR A 62 15.26 1.66 12.74
N MET A 63 15.20 1.52 11.42
CA MET A 63 16.25 0.81 10.66
C MET A 63 17.00 1.67 9.65
N LEU A 64 16.38 2.71 9.09
CA LEU A 64 16.88 3.36 7.87
C LEU A 64 17.35 4.81 8.02
N GLY A 65 16.82 5.55 9.00
CA GLY A 65 17.23 6.93 9.26
C GLY A 65 18.68 7.06 9.74
N GLU A 66 19.27 8.24 9.56
CA GLU A 66 20.60 8.59 10.07
C GLU A 66 20.67 8.29 11.59
N GLY A 67 21.56 7.36 11.98
CA GLY A 67 21.75 6.95 13.38
C GLY A 67 20.80 5.88 13.93
N ALA A 68 19.87 5.34 13.14
CA ALA A 68 18.87 4.37 13.61
C ALA A 68 19.49 3.02 14.06
N LEU A 69 20.65 2.63 13.52
CA LEU A 69 21.41 1.44 13.97
C LEU A 69 22.17 1.63 15.30
N ALA A 70 21.98 2.76 16.01
CA ALA A 70 22.58 2.99 17.32
C ALA A 70 22.25 1.88 18.34
N TRP A 71 21.15 1.15 18.15
CA TRP A 71 20.75 0.04 19.02
C TRP A 71 21.59 -1.24 18.84
N ILE A 72 22.26 -1.42 17.68
CA ILE A 72 23.01 -2.65 17.35
C ILE A 72 24.52 -2.47 17.55
N HIS A 73 25.11 -1.35 17.12
CA HIS A 73 26.54 -1.07 17.35
C HIS A 73 26.87 0.43 17.18
N PRO A 74 27.60 1.07 18.12
CA PRO A 74 27.99 2.49 18.04
C PRO A 74 28.94 2.86 16.87
N SER A 75 29.36 1.88 16.05
CA SER A 75 30.24 2.09 14.89
C SER A 75 29.48 2.21 13.57
N LEU A 76 28.18 1.88 13.53
CA LEU A 76 27.33 1.97 12.34
C LEU A 76 26.42 3.19 12.34
N ALA A 77 26.55 4.08 13.33
CA ALA A 77 25.70 5.25 13.51
C ALA A 77 25.79 6.28 12.36
N SER A 78 26.84 6.23 11.54
CA SER A 78 27.05 7.14 10.41
C SER A 78 26.77 6.52 9.03
N VAL A 79 26.27 5.28 8.97
CA VAL A 79 25.98 4.63 7.68
C VAL A 79 24.54 4.93 7.32
N ASP A 80 24.37 5.69 6.24
CA ASP A 80 23.06 5.96 5.65
C ASP A 80 22.62 4.76 4.79
N LEU A 81 21.55 4.07 5.21
CA LEU A 81 20.95 2.94 4.48
C LEU A 81 19.74 3.37 3.64
N THR A 82 19.52 4.68 3.44
CA THR A 82 18.37 5.21 2.69
C THR A 82 18.26 4.64 1.27
N PHE A 83 19.36 4.23 0.63
CA PHE A 83 19.33 3.52 -0.66
C PHE A 83 18.49 2.22 -0.63
N LEU A 84 18.41 1.54 0.51
CA LEU A 84 17.70 0.26 0.66
C LEU A 84 16.19 0.42 0.90
N SER A 85 15.70 1.65 1.07
CA SER A 85 14.28 1.95 1.39
C SER A 85 13.30 1.30 0.43
N PHE A 86 13.56 1.41 -0.87
CA PHE A 86 12.67 0.85 -1.89
C PHE A 86 12.52 -0.67 -1.76
N ILE A 87 13.63 -1.39 -1.56
CA ILE A 87 13.62 -2.85 -1.49
C ILE A 87 12.92 -3.31 -0.20
N LEU A 88 13.15 -2.63 0.92
CA LEU A 88 12.50 -2.96 2.19
C LEU A 88 11.00 -2.68 2.16
N PHE A 89 10.56 -1.54 1.59
CA PHE A 89 9.14 -1.24 1.46
C PHE A 89 8.43 -2.28 0.58
N ILE A 90 9.03 -2.66 -0.56
CA ILE A 90 8.47 -3.70 -1.44
C ILE A 90 8.40 -5.05 -0.70
N SER A 91 9.44 -5.41 0.08
CA SER A 91 9.47 -6.66 0.85
C SER A 91 8.35 -6.72 1.90
N THR A 92 8.13 -5.64 2.64
CA THR A 92 7.05 -5.54 3.64
C THR A 92 5.68 -5.61 2.98
N ILE A 93 5.48 -4.93 1.85
CA ILE A 93 4.22 -5.00 1.08
C ILE A 93 4.00 -6.42 0.57
N ALA A 94 5.03 -7.08 0.04
CA ALA A 94 4.93 -8.47 -0.42
C ALA A 94 4.51 -9.43 0.70
N GLY A 95 5.09 -9.29 1.89
CA GLY A 95 4.68 -10.07 3.07
C GLY A 95 3.22 -9.84 3.46
N ALA A 96 2.76 -8.58 3.45
CA ALA A 96 1.37 -8.24 3.75
C ALA A 96 0.38 -8.79 2.70
N VAL A 97 0.72 -8.68 1.41
CA VAL A 97 -0.10 -9.20 0.31
C VAL A 97 -0.18 -10.73 0.36
N GLN A 98 0.92 -11.40 0.69
CA GLN A 98 0.92 -12.85 0.85
C GLN A 98 -0.04 -13.32 1.95
N LEU A 99 -0.12 -12.57 3.05
CA LEU A 99 -1.09 -12.83 4.11
C LEU A 99 -2.52 -12.65 3.59
N VAL A 100 -2.78 -11.59 2.83
CA VAL A 100 -4.11 -11.34 2.23
C VAL A 100 -4.49 -12.43 1.25
N GLU A 101 -3.56 -12.97 0.47
CA GLU A 101 -3.81 -14.08 -0.45
C GLU A 101 -4.35 -15.32 0.27
N MET A 102 -3.68 -15.74 1.35
CA MET A 102 -4.13 -16.86 2.19
C MET A 102 -5.50 -16.61 2.83
N VAL A 103 -5.80 -15.36 3.21
CA VAL A 103 -7.09 -14.98 3.79
C VAL A 103 -8.21 -15.03 2.74
N VAL A 104 -7.97 -14.48 1.55
CA VAL A 104 -8.98 -14.42 0.48
C VAL A 104 -9.33 -15.82 -0.04
N GLU A 105 -8.33 -16.71 -0.18
CA GLU A 105 -8.55 -18.10 -0.58
C GLU A 105 -9.50 -18.83 0.40
N LYS A 106 -9.34 -18.58 1.71
CA LYS A 106 -10.15 -19.22 2.74
C LYS A 106 -11.58 -18.67 2.84
N PHE A 107 -11.76 -17.35 2.74
CA PHE A 107 -13.07 -16.73 2.98
C PHE A 107 -13.92 -16.54 1.71
N THR A 108 -13.32 -16.28 0.55
CA THR A 108 -14.09 -15.95 -0.67
C THR A 108 -13.48 -16.60 -1.93
N PRO A 109 -13.71 -17.92 -2.15
CA PRO A 109 -13.20 -18.63 -3.33
C PRO A 109 -13.75 -18.07 -4.65
N ALA A 110 -14.95 -17.46 -4.63
CA ALA A 110 -15.52 -16.78 -5.79
C ALA A 110 -14.71 -15.54 -6.22
N LEU A 111 -14.11 -14.83 -5.27
CA LEU A 111 -13.28 -13.65 -5.55
C LEU A 111 -11.87 -14.07 -5.98
N TYR A 112 -11.33 -15.13 -5.37
CA TYR A 112 -10.05 -15.72 -5.77
C TYR A 112 -10.08 -16.20 -7.24
N ASN A 113 -11.15 -16.88 -7.67
CA ASN A 113 -11.30 -17.29 -9.08
C ASN A 113 -11.45 -16.10 -10.05
N ALA A 114 -11.94 -14.95 -9.59
CA ALA A 114 -12.09 -13.76 -10.42
C ALA A 114 -10.84 -12.87 -10.45
N LEU A 115 -10.00 -12.95 -9.41
CA LEU A 115 -8.94 -11.98 -9.12
C LEU A 115 -7.56 -12.62 -8.92
N GLY A 116 -7.43 -13.94 -8.96
CA GLY A 116 -6.22 -14.67 -8.54
C GLY A 116 -4.93 -14.22 -9.23
N ILE A 117 -4.97 -13.87 -10.51
CA ILE A 117 -3.81 -13.33 -11.24
C ILE A 117 -3.48 -11.88 -10.82
N PHE A 118 -4.47 -11.14 -10.32
CA PHE A 118 -4.34 -9.74 -9.92
C PHE A 118 -3.99 -9.54 -8.44
N LEU A 119 -4.08 -10.58 -7.60
CA LEU A 119 -3.69 -10.51 -6.19
C LEU A 119 -2.20 -10.17 -6.02
N PRO A 120 -1.27 -10.84 -6.73
CA PRO A 120 0.15 -10.46 -6.71
C PRO A 120 0.42 -9.06 -7.25
N LEU A 121 -0.44 -8.54 -8.15
CA LEU A 121 -0.32 -7.19 -8.70
C LEU A 121 -0.54 -6.08 -7.65
N ILE A 122 -1.06 -6.42 -6.46
CA ILE A 122 -1.17 -5.50 -5.33
C ILE A 122 0.23 -5.11 -4.81
N THR A 123 1.21 -6.03 -4.90
CA THR A 123 2.59 -5.77 -4.41
C THR A 123 3.27 -4.62 -5.12
N VAL A 124 3.00 -4.47 -6.41
CA VAL A 124 3.54 -3.43 -7.29
C VAL A 124 2.55 -2.29 -7.51
N ASN A 125 1.53 -2.18 -6.67
CA ASN A 125 0.57 -1.09 -6.79
C ASN A 125 1.21 0.24 -6.40
N CYS A 126 1.33 1.14 -7.39
CA CYS A 126 1.97 2.43 -7.21
C CYS A 126 1.30 3.29 -6.13
N SER A 127 0.00 3.14 -5.85
CA SER A 127 -0.64 3.92 -4.77
C SER A 127 -0.17 3.48 -3.38
N ILE A 128 0.10 2.19 -3.18
CA ILE A 128 0.59 1.65 -1.90
C ILE A 128 2.04 2.06 -1.68
N LEU A 129 2.87 1.93 -2.73
CA LEU A 129 4.27 2.34 -2.69
C LEU A 129 4.40 3.87 -2.54
N GLY A 130 3.60 4.65 -3.28
CA GLY A 130 3.58 6.10 -3.17
C GLY A 130 3.15 6.57 -1.79
N THR A 131 2.15 5.95 -1.17
CA THR A 131 1.75 6.28 0.21
C THR A 131 2.85 5.98 1.22
N SER A 132 3.63 4.92 1.01
CA SER A 132 4.78 4.59 1.88
C SER A 132 5.95 5.56 1.69
N LEU A 133 6.08 6.17 0.50
CA LEU A 133 7.13 7.13 0.19
C LEU A 133 6.79 8.56 0.64
N PHE A 134 5.50 8.89 0.71
CA PHE A 134 4.98 10.19 1.15
C PHE A 134 4.66 10.26 2.65
N MET A 135 5.06 9.25 3.44
CA MET A 135 5.03 9.30 4.91
C MET A 135 6.09 10.24 5.45
#